data_AF-A0A1Z8LW33-F1
#
_entry.id   AF-A0A1Z8LW33-F1
#
_cell.length_a   1.000
_cell.length_b   1.000
_cell.length_c   1.000
_cell.angle_alpha   90.00
_cell.angle_beta   90.00
_cell.angle_gamma   90.00
#
_symmetry.space_group_name_H-M   'P 1'
#
loop_
_entity.id
_entity.type
_entity.pdbx_description
1 polymer ?
#
loop_
_entity_poly.entity_id
_entity_poly.type
_entity_poly.pdbx_seq_one_letter_code
_entity_poly.pdbx_strand_id
1 'polypeptide(L)'
;MRPRHFAKAAKEEAIMPKKHTSLFLPEEHRIISNWLDVKPKEKIPDGLTLDDALQNLNLDPEELSIHSTEEYAVAAIMLERVQGRLPQWGAVKDGKTILARGYRDKAAERVIEITPRHLLTINWADSAPGYSWPESYYVTFVPLYDVFIVTGSVDCTDVYGVTDFALGHFQSDEDVVEASGNIILSEWSMLTTWYSQHRWAYIFDEGLIKSAQADTLADKIWQSDGEPLEEDETLEGAV
;
A
#
# COMPACT_ATOMS: atom_id res chain seq x y z
N MET A 1 13.66 -55.77 -13.50
CA MET A 1 13.92 -54.34 -13.18
C MET A 1 12.64 -53.77 -12.61
N ARG A 2 12.63 -53.35 -11.33
CA ARG A 2 11.44 -52.78 -10.67
C ARG A 2 11.34 -51.28 -10.94
N PRO A 3 10.15 -50.71 -11.18
CA PRO A 3 9.98 -49.25 -11.19
C PRO A 3 10.01 -48.72 -9.76
N ARG A 4 10.90 -47.75 -9.51
CA ARG A 4 11.01 -47.03 -8.23
C ARG A 4 9.84 -46.06 -8.10
N HIS A 5 9.03 -46.26 -7.06
CA HIS A 5 8.09 -45.27 -6.55
C HIS A 5 8.88 -44.05 -6.05
N PHE A 6 8.66 -42.88 -6.64
CA PHE A 6 8.97 -41.61 -5.98
C PHE A 6 7.67 -41.11 -5.33
N ALA A 7 7.43 -41.56 -4.11
CA ALA A 7 6.45 -40.92 -3.24
C ALA A 7 7.02 -39.55 -2.85
N LYS A 8 6.46 -38.48 -3.40
CA LYS A 8 6.73 -37.11 -2.96
C LYS A 8 6.04 -36.97 -1.60
N ALA A 9 6.83 -36.87 -0.53
CA ALA A 9 6.31 -36.57 0.80
C ALA A 9 5.61 -35.21 0.75
N ALA A 10 4.30 -35.20 0.98
CA ALA A 10 3.58 -33.98 1.33
C ALA A 10 4.12 -33.51 2.68
N LYS A 11 4.70 -32.32 2.73
CA LYS A 11 4.89 -31.64 4.02
C LYS A 11 3.49 -31.35 4.54
N GLU A 12 3.11 -31.96 5.66
CA GLU A 12 2.03 -31.47 6.49
C GLU A 12 2.40 -30.03 6.90
N GLU A 13 1.74 -29.04 6.31
CA GLU A 13 1.64 -27.72 6.90
C GLU A 13 0.90 -27.90 8.22
N ALA A 14 1.65 -27.82 9.33
CA ALA A 14 1.04 -27.74 10.64
C ALA A 14 0.10 -26.53 10.63
N ILE A 15 -1.21 -26.79 10.75
CA ILE A 15 -2.21 -25.73 10.93
C ILE A 15 -1.90 -25.08 12.27
N MET A 16 -1.10 -24.01 12.25
CA MET A 16 -0.91 -23.19 13.43
C MET A 16 -2.27 -22.60 13.82
N PRO A 17 -2.64 -22.63 15.11
CA PRO A 17 -3.88 -22.02 15.54
C PRO A 17 -3.86 -20.54 15.15
N LYS A 18 -4.87 -20.08 14.40
CA LYS A 18 -5.00 -18.67 14.06
C LYS A 18 -5.11 -17.85 15.34
N LYS A 19 -4.34 -16.77 15.43
CA LYS A 19 -4.44 -15.83 16.55
C LYS A 19 -5.84 -15.22 16.54
N HIS A 20 -6.38 -14.90 17.72
CA HIS A 20 -7.65 -14.18 17.86
C HIS A 20 -7.39 -12.79 18.47
N THR A 21 -8.05 -11.76 17.96
CA THR A 21 -7.99 -10.40 18.54
C THR A 21 -9.31 -9.64 18.34
N SER A 22 -9.49 -8.54 19.06
CA SER A 22 -10.61 -7.60 18.88
C SER A 22 -10.49 -6.88 17.53
N LEU A 23 -9.45 -6.06 17.38
CA LEU A 23 -9.16 -5.27 16.18
C LEU A 23 -7.74 -5.50 15.66
N PHE A 24 -6.71 -5.34 16.48
CA PHE A 24 -5.31 -5.52 16.08
C PHE A 24 -4.58 -6.47 17.01
N LEU A 25 -3.60 -7.20 16.48
CA LEU A 25 -2.62 -7.91 17.28
C LEU A 25 -1.68 -6.93 18.00
N PRO A 26 -1.02 -7.34 19.11
CA PRO A 26 -0.01 -6.50 19.74
C PRO A 26 1.09 -6.02 18.78
N GLU A 27 1.50 -6.87 17.85
CA GLU A 27 2.48 -6.58 16.80
C GLU A 27 1.96 -5.49 15.84
N GLU A 28 0.71 -5.61 15.39
CA GLU A 28 0.06 -4.61 14.53
C GLU A 28 -0.09 -3.27 15.27
N HIS A 29 -0.44 -3.31 16.56
CA HIS A 29 -0.51 -2.13 17.41
C HIS A 29 0.84 -1.43 17.55
N ARG A 30 1.92 -2.20 17.74
CA ARG A 30 3.27 -1.66 17.80
C ARG A 30 3.62 -0.94 16.50
N ILE A 31 3.41 -1.58 15.35
CA ILE A 31 3.70 -1.02 14.02
C ILE A 31 2.89 0.26 13.78
N ILE A 32 1.56 0.22 13.94
CA ILE A 32 0.68 1.37 13.68
C ILE A 32 1.01 2.53 14.61
N SER A 33 1.19 2.28 15.91
CA SER A 33 1.52 3.36 16.86
C SER A 33 2.88 4.00 16.59
N ASN A 34 3.87 3.21 16.16
CA ASN A 34 5.19 3.71 15.81
C ASN A 34 5.12 4.62 14.58
N TRP A 35 4.44 4.18 13.52
CA TRP A 35 4.29 4.96 12.30
C TRP A 35 3.48 6.26 12.51
N LEU A 36 2.45 6.22 13.37
CA LEU A 36 1.68 7.40 13.76
C LEU A 36 2.42 8.32 14.76
N ASP A 37 3.62 7.95 15.22
CA ASP A 37 4.36 8.62 16.29
C ASP A 37 3.52 8.88 17.57
N VAL A 38 2.79 7.86 18.01
CA VAL A 38 1.97 7.91 19.23
C VAL A 38 2.23 6.73 20.14
N LYS A 39 1.80 6.85 21.41
CA LYS A 39 1.78 5.70 22.31
C LYS A 39 0.73 4.68 21.86
N PRO A 40 1.01 3.37 21.97
CA PRO A 40 0.01 2.32 21.79
C PRO A 40 -1.23 2.60 22.64
N LYS A 41 -2.41 2.51 22.03
CA LYS A 41 -3.71 2.76 22.69
C LYS A 41 -4.19 1.56 23.50
N GLU A 42 -3.72 0.37 23.13
CA GLU A 42 -3.93 -0.86 23.87
C GLU A 42 -2.63 -1.33 24.53
N LYS A 43 -2.75 -2.17 25.55
CA LYS A 43 -1.60 -2.75 26.24
C LYS A 43 -0.91 -3.76 25.33
N ILE A 44 0.35 -3.49 25.00
CA ILE A 44 1.24 -4.43 24.31
C ILE A 44 2.29 -4.98 25.31
N PRO A 45 2.91 -6.14 25.04
CA PRO A 45 3.97 -6.67 25.88
C PRO A 45 5.15 -5.69 26.05
N ASP A 46 5.64 -5.52 27.28
CA ASP A 46 6.65 -4.50 27.62
C ASP A 46 8.00 -4.66 26.88
N GLY A 47 8.27 -5.84 26.33
CA GLY A 47 9.47 -6.15 25.54
C GLY A 47 9.25 -6.21 24.03
N LEU A 48 8.04 -5.97 23.53
CA LEU A 48 7.75 -6.05 22.09
C LEU A 48 8.31 -4.81 21.37
N THR A 49 9.43 -5.00 20.67
CA THR A 49 10.05 -3.96 19.83
C THR A 49 9.36 -3.85 18.47
N LEU A 50 9.70 -2.80 17.70
CA LEU A 50 9.23 -2.66 16.32
C LEU A 50 9.76 -3.79 15.43
N ASP A 51 11.06 -4.08 15.53
CA ASP A 51 11.71 -5.14 14.75
C ASP A 51 11.08 -6.51 15.05
N ASP A 52 10.82 -6.82 16.33
CA ASP A 52 10.12 -8.05 16.70
C ASP A 52 8.72 -8.11 16.07
N ALA A 53 7.99 -6.98 16.07
CA ALA A 53 6.64 -6.93 15.51
C ALA A 53 6.65 -7.15 13.99
N LEU A 54 7.59 -6.54 13.28
CA LEU A 54 7.77 -6.70 11.84
C LEU A 54 8.12 -8.15 11.48
N GLN A 55 9.12 -8.72 12.14
CA GLN A 55 9.56 -10.11 11.93
C GLN A 55 8.47 -11.12 12.26
N ASN A 56 7.75 -10.94 13.38
CA ASN A 56 6.68 -11.86 13.79
C ASN A 56 5.48 -11.87 12.81
N LEU A 57 5.34 -10.84 11.98
CA LEU A 57 4.27 -10.72 10.98
C LEU A 57 4.78 -10.89 9.53
N ASN A 58 6.06 -11.23 9.35
CA ASN A 58 6.76 -11.28 8.06
C ASN A 58 6.52 -9.98 7.26
N LEU A 59 6.78 -8.84 7.91
CA LEU A 59 6.62 -7.48 7.39
C LEU A 59 7.97 -6.73 7.31
N ASP A 60 9.07 -7.48 7.23
CA ASP A 60 10.45 -7.03 7.10
C ASP A 60 10.99 -7.36 5.70
N PRO A 61 10.67 -6.53 4.67
CA PRO A 61 11.12 -6.79 3.31
C PRO A 61 12.65 -6.65 3.22
N GLU A 62 13.26 -7.47 2.35
CA GLU A 62 14.72 -7.44 2.14
C GLU A 62 15.20 -6.16 1.46
N GLU A 63 14.40 -5.63 0.52
CA GLU A 63 14.74 -4.46 -0.29
C GLU A 63 13.54 -3.50 -0.41
N LEU A 64 13.82 -2.21 -0.26
CA LEU A 64 12.91 -1.08 -0.42
C LEU A 64 13.66 0.07 -1.10
N SER A 65 12.97 0.85 -1.92
CA SER A 65 13.58 1.93 -2.72
C SER A 65 13.04 3.32 -2.37
N ILE A 66 11.72 3.47 -2.27
CA ILE A 66 11.04 4.77 -2.12
C ILE A 66 10.36 4.89 -0.75
N HIS A 67 9.63 3.85 -0.33
CA HIS A 67 8.91 3.83 0.95
C HIS A 67 9.68 3.09 2.04
N SER A 68 9.39 3.44 3.28
CA SER A 68 9.92 2.81 4.49
C SER A 68 9.26 1.46 4.79
N THR A 69 9.94 0.66 5.63
CA THR A 69 9.40 -0.62 6.11
C THR A 69 8.10 -0.44 6.89
N GLU A 70 8.02 0.61 7.69
CA GLU A 70 6.83 0.95 8.49
C GLU A 70 5.64 1.30 7.60
N GLU A 71 5.85 2.07 6.53
CA GLU A 71 4.79 2.40 5.56
C GLU A 71 4.26 1.15 4.87
N TYR A 72 5.15 0.26 4.44
CA TYR A 72 4.76 -1.05 3.90
C TYR A 72 3.95 -1.85 4.91
N ALA A 73 4.47 -1.99 6.14
CA ALA A 73 3.86 -2.79 7.18
C ALA A 73 2.45 -2.28 7.55
N VAL A 74 2.29 -0.96 7.70
CA VAL A 74 0.98 -0.34 7.94
C VAL A 74 0.02 -0.63 6.80
N ALA A 75 0.44 -0.44 5.55
CA ALA A 75 -0.43 -0.72 4.40
C ALA A 75 -0.81 -2.18 4.27
N ALA A 76 0.14 -3.11 4.51
CA ALA A 76 -0.13 -4.54 4.50
C ALA A 76 -1.18 -4.95 5.55
N ILE A 77 -1.19 -4.29 6.71
CA ILE A 77 -2.22 -4.49 7.75
C ILE A 77 -3.56 -3.90 7.29
N MET A 78 -3.57 -2.64 6.81
CA MET A 78 -4.80 -1.97 6.39
C MET A 78 -5.48 -2.70 5.21
N LEU A 79 -4.69 -3.14 4.23
CA LEU A 79 -5.17 -3.72 2.99
C LEU A 79 -5.40 -5.24 3.04
N GLU A 80 -5.12 -5.90 4.18
CA GLU A 80 -5.21 -7.37 4.36
C GLU A 80 -6.52 -7.96 3.79
N ARG A 81 -7.63 -7.24 3.97
CA ARG A 81 -8.99 -7.67 3.59
C ARG A 81 -9.31 -7.51 2.12
N VAL A 82 -8.58 -6.67 1.42
CA VAL A 82 -8.87 -6.32 0.03
C VAL A 82 -7.79 -6.80 -0.93
N GLN A 83 -6.76 -7.52 -0.46
CA GLN A 83 -5.66 -8.06 -1.26
C GLN A 83 -6.10 -8.73 -2.58
N GLY A 84 -7.20 -9.49 -2.57
CA GLY A 84 -7.75 -10.15 -3.76
C GLY A 84 -8.40 -9.20 -4.80
N ARG A 85 -8.48 -7.90 -4.51
CA ARG A 85 -9.02 -6.83 -5.36
C ARG A 85 -7.97 -5.78 -5.69
N LEU A 86 -6.78 -5.87 -5.11
CA LEU A 86 -5.67 -4.97 -5.40
C LEU A 86 -5.07 -5.32 -6.78
N PRO A 87 -4.37 -4.36 -7.42
CA PRO A 87 -3.69 -4.61 -8.67
C PRO A 87 -2.77 -5.83 -8.58
N GLN A 88 -2.75 -6.62 -9.65
CA GLN A 88 -2.01 -7.88 -9.72
C GLN A 88 -1.50 -8.06 -11.14
N TRP A 89 -0.19 -8.01 -11.29
CA TRP A 89 0.44 -8.32 -12.56
C TRP A 89 0.53 -9.83 -12.70
N GLY A 90 0.31 -10.33 -13.91
CA GLY A 90 0.49 -11.74 -14.19
C GLY A 90 0.88 -12.04 -15.61
N ALA A 91 1.64 -13.12 -15.78
CA ALA A 91 2.02 -13.65 -17.08
C ALA A 91 1.83 -15.16 -17.14
N VAL A 92 1.68 -15.68 -18.35
CA VAL A 92 1.71 -17.12 -18.60
C VAL A 92 3.04 -17.49 -19.24
N LYS A 93 3.81 -18.35 -18.57
CA LYS A 93 5.06 -18.91 -19.08
C LYS A 93 5.01 -20.43 -19.01
N ASP A 94 5.26 -21.09 -20.13
CA ASP A 94 5.22 -22.56 -20.23
C ASP A 94 3.91 -23.19 -19.71
N GLY A 95 2.78 -22.52 -19.98
CA GLY A 95 1.45 -22.95 -19.53
C GLY A 95 1.18 -22.77 -18.03
N LYS A 96 2.07 -22.07 -17.30
CA LYS A 96 1.89 -21.73 -15.89
C LYS A 96 1.66 -20.25 -15.71
N THR A 97 0.69 -19.91 -14.85
CA THR A 97 0.47 -18.53 -14.40
C THR A 97 1.52 -18.16 -13.37
N ILE A 98 2.16 -17.01 -13.59
CA ILE A 98 3.06 -16.34 -12.67
C ILE A 98 2.35 -15.06 -12.26
N LEU A 99 2.28 -14.80 -10.96
CA LEU A 99 1.68 -13.60 -10.37
C LEU A 99 2.77 -12.85 -9.63
N ALA A 100 2.79 -11.54 -9.73
CA ALA A 100 3.83 -10.71 -9.11
C ALA A 100 3.54 -10.43 -7.63
N ARG A 101 2.27 -10.23 -7.26
CA ARG A 101 1.86 -10.05 -5.87
C ARG A 101 1.60 -11.40 -5.20
N GLY A 102 2.29 -11.63 -4.09
CA GLY A 102 1.96 -12.69 -3.14
C GLY A 102 0.79 -12.30 -2.25
N TYR A 103 -0.16 -13.21 -2.04
CA TYR A 103 -1.20 -13.00 -1.03
C TYR A 103 -0.72 -13.46 0.33
N ARG A 104 -0.99 -12.64 1.34
CA ARG A 104 -0.73 -12.96 2.74
C ARG A 104 -1.94 -13.63 3.36
N ASP A 105 -1.69 -14.68 4.12
CA ASP A 105 -2.68 -15.23 5.03
C ASP A 105 -3.06 -14.20 6.10
N LYS A 106 -4.31 -14.27 6.55
CA LYS A 106 -4.79 -13.41 7.63
C LYS A 106 -3.99 -13.69 8.91
N ALA A 107 -3.41 -12.64 9.49
CA ALA A 107 -2.60 -12.78 10.70
C ALA A 107 -3.44 -13.22 11.92
N ALA A 108 -4.72 -12.86 11.94
CA ALA A 108 -5.66 -13.21 13.00
C ALA A 108 -7.12 -13.29 12.54
N GLU A 109 -7.91 -14.05 13.28
CA GLU A 109 -9.36 -13.92 13.32
C GLU A 109 -9.74 -12.75 14.22
N ARG A 110 -10.58 -11.84 13.71
CA ARG A 110 -10.88 -10.56 14.34
C ARG A 110 -12.35 -10.45 14.65
N VAL A 111 -12.68 -9.86 15.80
CA VAL A 111 -14.08 -9.56 16.16
C VAL A 111 -14.60 -8.41 15.29
N ILE A 112 -13.77 -7.40 15.06
CA ILE A 112 -14.06 -6.24 14.22
C ILE A 112 -13.13 -6.28 13.03
N GLU A 113 -13.70 -6.27 11.82
CA GLU A 113 -12.93 -6.16 10.58
C GLU A 113 -13.00 -4.73 10.05
N ILE A 114 -11.83 -4.11 9.89
CA ILE A 114 -11.72 -2.85 9.15
C ILE A 114 -11.74 -3.14 7.65
N THR A 115 -12.51 -2.35 6.91
CA THR A 115 -12.63 -2.47 5.46
C THR A 115 -12.17 -1.18 4.81
N PRO A 116 -11.03 -1.21 4.11
CA PRO A 116 -10.58 -0.10 3.27
C PRO A 116 -11.65 0.32 2.26
N ARG A 117 -11.81 1.63 2.10
CA ARG A 117 -12.65 2.22 1.04
C ARG A 117 -11.76 2.65 -0.10
N HIS A 118 -12.11 2.23 -1.31
CA HIS A 118 -11.40 2.61 -2.52
C HIS A 118 -11.57 4.11 -2.79
N LEU A 119 -10.47 4.80 -3.07
CA LEU A 119 -10.42 6.21 -3.40
C LEU A 119 -10.44 6.41 -4.91
N LEU A 120 -9.45 5.86 -5.61
CA LEU A 120 -9.36 5.77 -7.06
C LEU A 120 -8.28 4.76 -7.47
N THR A 121 -8.25 4.38 -8.74
CA THR A 121 -7.14 3.66 -9.36
C THR A 121 -6.71 4.39 -10.62
N ILE A 122 -5.44 4.76 -10.69
CA ILE A 122 -4.81 5.35 -11.87
C ILE A 122 -4.02 4.27 -12.62
N ASN A 123 -3.75 4.52 -13.89
CA ASN A 123 -2.71 3.84 -14.65
C ASN A 123 -1.56 4.80 -14.91
N TRP A 124 -0.37 4.54 -14.39
CA TRP A 124 0.78 5.40 -14.66
C TRP A 124 1.13 5.41 -16.15
N ALA A 125 1.17 4.25 -16.79
CA ALA A 125 1.49 4.13 -18.20
C ALA A 125 1.02 2.80 -18.79
N ASP A 126 0.92 2.74 -20.12
CA ASP A 126 0.92 1.48 -20.87
C ASP A 126 2.26 1.34 -21.59
N SER A 127 3.14 0.47 -21.09
CA SER A 127 4.47 0.24 -21.69
C SER A 127 4.44 -0.73 -22.87
N ALA A 128 3.39 -1.55 -22.98
CA ALA A 128 3.12 -2.44 -24.10
C ALA A 128 1.65 -2.91 -24.09
N PRO A 129 1.14 -3.52 -25.17
CA PRO A 129 -0.19 -4.14 -25.15
C PRO A 129 -0.31 -5.18 -24.02
N GLY A 130 -1.23 -4.92 -23.08
CA GLY A 130 -1.42 -5.76 -21.90
C GLY A 130 -0.38 -5.55 -20.79
N TYR A 131 0.44 -4.50 -20.86
CA TYR A 131 1.38 -4.09 -19.84
C TYR A 131 1.05 -2.67 -19.38
N SER A 132 0.23 -2.61 -18.34
CA SER A 132 -0.17 -1.37 -17.66
C SER A 132 0.55 -1.27 -16.31
N TRP A 133 0.60 -0.08 -15.73
CA TRP A 133 1.20 0.20 -14.42
C TRP A 133 0.13 0.78 -13.48
N PRO A 134 -0.87 -0.01 -13.06
CA PRO A 134 -1.93 0.44 -12.18
C PRO A 134 -1.42 0.75 -10.77
N GLU A 135 -1.91 1.85 -10.21
CA GLU A 135 -1.80 2.13 -8.77
C GLU A 135 -3.18 2.45 -8.20
N SER A 136 -3.53 1.77 -7.12
CA SER A 136 -4.81 1.91 -6.43
C SER A 136 -4.63 2.57 -5.07
N TYR A 137 -5.50 3.52 -4.77
CA TYR A 137 -5.51 4.25 -3.52
C TYR A 137 -6.72 3.87 -2.67
N TYR A 138 -6.50 3.74 -1.37
CA TYR A 138 -7.53 3.40 -0.40
C TYR A 138 -7.42 4.28 0.85
N VAL A 139 -8.53 4.41 1.56
CA VAL A 139 -8.59 5.02 2.88
C VAL A 139 -9.25 4.08 3.87
N THR A 140 -8.65 3.94 5.05
CA THR A 140 -9.14 3.04 6.11
C THR A 140 -9.31 3.82 7.40
N PHE A 141 -10.50 3.77 8.01
CA PHE A 141 -10.71 4.31 9.35
C PHE A 141 -10.12 3.36 10.38
N VAL A 142 -9.37 3.90 11.34
CA VAL A 142 -8.73 3.17 12.42
C VAL A 142 -9.30 3.63 13.77
N PRO A 143 -10.41 3.01 14.25
CA PRO A 143 -11.16 3.51 15.40
C PRO A 143 -10.36 3.69 16.69
N LEU A 144 -9.37 2.81 16.94
CA LEU A 144 -8.57 2.88 18.17
C LEU A 144 -7.67 4.12 18.24
N TYR A 145 -7.25 4.64 17.09
CA TYR A 145 -6.40 5.83 16.99
C TYR A 145 -7.18 7.08 16.55
N ASP A 146 -8.44 6.91 16.18
CA ASP A 146 -9.34 7.97 15.71
C ASP A 146 -8.82 8.73 14.48
N VAL A 147 -8.21 7.99 13.55
CA VAL A 147 -7.62 8.52 12.32
C VAL A 147 -8.07 7.74 11.10
N PHE A 148 -7.99 8.38 9.93
CA PHE A 148 -7.98 7.71 8.64
C PHE A 148 -6.54 7.56 8.14
N ILE A 149 -6.22 6.38 7.61
CA ILE A 149 -4.93 6.10 6.96
C ILE A 149 -5.17 5.93 5.47
N VAL A 150 -4.38 6.62 4.65
CA VAL A 150 -4.36 6.53 3.20
C VAL A 150 -3.23 5.63 2.75
N THR A 151 -3.50 4.73 1.81
CA THR A 151 -2.53 3.74 1.31
C THR A 151 -2.55 3.71 -0.22
N GLY A 152 -1.37 3.56 -0.82
CA GLY A 152 -1.18 3.21 -2.23
C GLY A 152 -0.88 1.73 -2.39
N SER A 153 -1.15 1.18 -3.57
CA SER A 153 -0.96 -0.23 -3.87
C SER A 153 -0.81 -0.48 -5.38
N VAL A 154 0.30 -1.11 -5.76
CA VAL A 154 0.71 -1.38 -7.15
C VAL A 154 0.67 -2.88 -7.47
N ASP A 155 0.83 -3.25 -8.74
CA ASP A 155 0.61 -4.63 -9.20
C ASP A 155 1.82 -5.56 -9.10
N CYS A 156 3.04 -5.02 -8.93
CA CYS A 156 4.29 -5.75 -8.75
C CYS A 156 5.29 -4.99 -7.85
N THR A 157 6.40 -5.64 -7.51
CA THR A 157 7.46 -5.07 -6.66
C THR A 157 8.54 -4.30 -7.42
N ASP A 158 8.43 -4.18 -8.75
CA ASP A 158 9.53 -3.71 -9.62
C ASP A 158 10.00 -2.28 -9.30
N VAL A 159 9.08 -1.40 -8.90
CA VAL A 159 9.37 0.01 -8.60
C VAL A 159 9.75 0.20 -7.13
N TYR A 160 8.96 -0.37 -6.22
CA TYR A 160 9.01 -0.03 -4.78
C TYR A 160 9.69 -1.10 -3.91
N GLY A 161 9.97 -2.29 -4.44
CA GLY A 161 10.40 -3.47 -3.66
C GLY A 161 9.25 -4.19 -2.94
N VAL A 162 8.11 -3.51 -2.78
CA VAL A 162 6.87 -4.00 -2.18
C VAL A 162 5.67 -3.57 -3.03
N THR A 163 4.49 -4.11 -2.75
CA THR A 163 3.26 -3.81 -3.50
C THR A 163 2.32 -2.82 -2.81
N ASP A 164 2.55 -2.51 -1.54
CA ASP A 164 1.62 -1.76 -0.69
C ASP A 164 2.40 -0.78 0.18
N PHE A 165 1.91 0.43 0.37
CA PHE A 165 2.59 1.46 1.16
C PHE A 165 1.59 2.48 1.73
N ALA A 166 1.82 2.90 2.97
CA ALA A 166 1.03 3.95 3.62
C ALA A 166 1.59 5.31 3.20
N LEU A 167 0.69 6.23 2.85
CA LEU A 167 1.06 7.55 2.30
C LEU A 167 0.93 8.66 3.34
N GLY A 168 0.02 8.49 4.30
CA GLY A 168 -0.27 9.49 5.30
C GLY A 168 -1.56 9.21 6.05
N HIS A 169 -1.86 10.06 7.03
CA HIS A 169 -3.06 9.94 7.85
C HIS A 169 -3.64 11.30 8.21
N PHE A 170 -4.91 11.32 8.60
CA PHE A 170 -5.64 12.52 9.00
C PHE A 170 -6.68 12.20 10.08
N GLN A 171 -7.15 13.21 10.82
CA GLN A 171 -8.10 13.04 11.92
C GLN A 171 -9.50 12.67 11.41
N SER A 172 -10.30 12.03 12.27
CA SER A 172 -11.62 11.51 11.88
C SER A 172 -12.68 12.58 11.61
N ASP A 173 -12.45 13.82 12.02
CA ASP A 173 -13.34 14.97 11.83
C ASP A 173 -13.08 15.75 10.53
N GLU A 174 -12.02 15.42 9.80
CA GLU A 174 -11.71 16.02 8.50
C GLU A 174 -12.51 15.40 7.34
N ASP A 175 -12.68 16.15 6.24
CA ASP A 175 -13.35 15.62 5.04
C ASP A 175 -12.48 14.55 4.38
N VAL A 176 -13.03 13.33 4.28
CA VAL A 176 -12.31 12.15 3.79
C VAL A 176 -11.78 12.35 2.37
N VAL A 177 -12.54 12.97 1.49
CA VAL A 177 -12.20 13.08 0.07
C VAL A 177 -11.11 14.14 -0.12
N GLU A 178 -11.28 15.29 0.53
CA GLU A 178 -10.31 16.38 0.49
C GLU A 178 -8.97 15.99 1.14
N ALA A 179 -9.01 15.46 2.37
CA ALA A 179 -7.80 15.08 3.10
C ALA A 179 -7.04 13.94 2.41
N SER A 180 -7.76 12.93 1.89
CA SER A 180 -7.11 11.85 1.12
C SER A 180 -6.51 12.38 -0.18
N GLY A 181 -7.21 13.29 -0.86
CA GLY A 181 -6.72 13.92 -2.09
C GLY A 181 -5.44 14.72 -1.86
N ASN A 182 -5.32 15.43 -0.72
CA ASN A 182 -4.10 16.16 -0.37
C ASN A 182 -2.92 15.23 -0.08
N ILE A 183 -3.15 14.08 0.57
CA ILE A 183 -2.10 13.08 0.80
C ILE A 183 -1.62 12.47 -0.54
N ILE A 184 -2.55 12.10 -1.41
CA ILE A 184 -2.22 11.56 -2.75
C ILE A 184 -1.48 12.63 -3.59
N LEU A 185 -1.90 13.89 -3.52
CA LEU A 185 -1.22 15.00 -4.17
C LEU A 185 0.24 15.13 -3.67
N SER A 186 0.46 15.04 -2.36
CA SER A 186 1.80 15.09 -1.78
C SER A 186 2.68 13.95 -2.29
N GLU A 187 2.13 12.75 -2.41
CA GLU A 187 2.83 11.59 -2.98
C GLU A 187 3.21 11.84 -4.45
N TRP A 188 2.24 12.26 -5.27
CA TRP A 188 2.48 12.58 -6.68
C TRP A 188 3.51 13.69 -6.87
N SER A 189 3.48 14.72 -6.03
CA SER A 189 4.49 15.79 -6.03
C SER A 189 5.86 15.25 -5.70
N MET A 190 5.98 14.40 -4.67
CA MET A 190 7.23 13.77 -4.29
C MET A 190 7.80 12.90 -5.43
N LEU A 191 6.97 12.05 -6.05
CA LEU A 191 7.37 11.24 -7.20
C LEU A 191 7.82 12.10 -8.39
N THR A 192 7.13 13.20 -8.62
CA THR A 192 7.46 14.14 -9.70
C THR A 192 8.80 14.83 -9.45
N THR A 193 9.01 15.40 -8.27
CA THR A 193 10.22 16.14 -7.92
C THR A 193 11.46 15.22 -7.89
N TRP A 194 11.35 14.04 -7.28
CA TRP A 194 12.53 13.20 -7.02
C TRP A 194 12.78 12.15 -8.09
N TYR A 195 11.76 11.76 -8.84
CA TYR A 195 11.84 10.67 -9.83
C TYR A 195 11.38 11.09 -11.22
N SER A 196 11.10 12.39 -11.43
CA SER A 196 10.63 12.93 -12.72
C SER A 196 9.40 12.17 -13.24
N GLN A 197 8.51 11.78 -12.32
CA GLN A 197 7.27 11.09 -12.66
C GLN A 197 6.36 12.00 -13.49
N HIS A 198 5.95 11.52 -14.67
CA HIS A 198 4.94 12.19 -15.51
C HIS A 198 3.54 11.87 -15.01
N ARG A 199 2.56 12.67 -15.45
CA ARG A 199 1.14 12.42 -15.18
C ARG A 199 0.76 11.00 -15.61
N TRP A 200 -0.08 10.36 -14.81
CA TRP A 200 -0.70 9.09 -15.17
C TRP A 200 -1.45 9.17 -16.51
N ALA A 201 -1.51 8.06 -17.24
CA ALA A 201 -2.09 7.99 -18.58
C ALA A 201 -3.62 8.11 -18.55
N TYR A 202 -4.28 7.46 -17.60
CA TYR A 202 -5.74 7.54 -17.40
C TYR A 202 -6.15 6.96 -16.05
N ILE A 203 -7.41 7.17 -15.67
CA ILE A 203 -8.04 6.57 -14.48
C ILE A 203 -8.63 5.22 -14.88
N PHE A 204 -8.22 4.17 -14.19
CA PHE A 204 -8.75 2.81 -14.36
C PHE A 204 -10.10 2.62 -13.68
N ASP A 205 -10.25 3.16 -12.47
CA ASP A 205 -11.45 2.99 -11.67
C ASP A 205 -11.67 4.16 -10.70
N GLU A 206 -12.93 4.51 -10.47
CA GLU A 206 -13.32 5.61 -9.57
C GLU A 206 -13.88 5.06 -8.27
N GLY A 207 -13.35 5.54 -7.15
CA GLY A 207 -13.88 5.28 -5.82
C GLY A 207 -14.59 6.50 -5.26
N LEU A 208 -14.20 6.90 -4.05
CA LEU A 208 -14.66 8.14 -3.41
C LEU A 208 -14.15 9.39 -4.11
N ILE A 209 -12.96 9.35 -4.72
CA ILE A 209 -12.40 10.43 -5.54
C ILE A 209 -12.82 10.16 -6.99
N LYS A 210 -13.51 11.13 -7.59
CA LYS A 210 -13.97 11.05 -8.99
C LYS A 210 -12.92 11.60 -9.95
N SER A 211 -13.02 11.23 -11.23
CA SER A 211 -12.03 11.60 -12.25
C SER A 211 -11.81 13.10 -12.30
N ALA A 212 -12.88 13.91 -12.29
CA ALA A 212 -12.76 15.37 -12.28
C ALA A 212 -11.99 15.92 -11.07
N GLN A 213 -12.11 15.28 -9.90
CA GLN A 213 -11.37 15.67 -8.70
C GLN A 213 -9.90 15.26 -8.82
N ALA A 214 -9.63 14.06 -9.31
CA ALA A 214 -8.28 13.57 -9.54
C ALA A 214 -7.55 14.41 -10.61
N ASP A 215 -8.23 14.81 -11.68
CA ASP A 215 -7.71 15.74 -12.70
C ASP A 215 -7.37 17.09 -12.08
N THR A 216 -8.25 17.64 -11.24
CA THR A 216 -7.99 18.91 -10.53
C THR A 216 -6.78 18.82 -9.61
N LEU A 217 -6.53 17.66 -9.00
CA LEU A 217 -5.30 17.44 -8.22
C LEU A 217 -4.08 17.35 -9.15
N ALA A 218 -4.17 16.58 -10.22
CA ALA A 218 -3.09 16.39 -11.18
C ALA A 218 -2.65 17.70 -11.86
N ASP A 219 -3.59 18.60 -12.17
CA ASP A 219 -3.34 19.91 -12.78
C ASP A 219 -2.50 20.85 -11.88
N LYS A 220 -2.31 20.51 -10.60
CA LYS A 220 -1.41 21.24 -9.68
C LYS A 220 0.06 20.83 -9.80
N ILE A 221 0.35 19.71 -10.47
CA ILE A 221 1.69 19.10 -10.53
C ILE A 221 2.17 19.02 -11.98
N TRP A 222 1.27 18.70 -12.91
CA TRP A 222 1.61 18.46 -14.30
C TRP A 222 0.90 19.43 -15.23
N GLN A 223 1.59 19.74 -16.33
CA GLN A 223 1.07 20.43 -17.49
C GLN A 223 0.04 19.56 -18.24
N SER A 224 -0.69 20.17 -19.18
CA SER A 224 -1.72 19.47 -19.96
C SER A 224 -1.18 18.37 -20.88
N ASP A 225 0.10 18.41 -21.23
CA ASP A 225 0.79 17.38 -22.01
C ASP A 225 1.38 16.25 -21.14
N GLY A 226 1.23 16.35 -19.81
CA GLY A 226 1.67 15.35 -18.84
C GLY A 226 3.08 15.58 -18.28
N GLU A 227 3.80 16.59 -18.78
CA GLU A 227 5.10 16.99 -18.24
C GLU A 227 4.95 17.64 -16.85
N PRO A 228 5.92 17.50 -15.95
CA PRO A 228 5.96 18.28 -14.71
C PRO A 228 5.85 19.79 -14.97
N LEU A 229 5.23 20.53 -14.05
CA LEU A 229 5.31 21.99 -14.06
C LEU A 229 6.77 22.41 -13.82
N GLU A 230 7.27 23.38 -14.59
CA GLU A 230 8.60 23.95 -14.35
C GLU A 230 8.62 24.64 -12.97
N GLU A 231 9.65 24.39 -12.15
CA GLU A 231 9.84 25.14 -10.90
C GLU A 231 10.09 26.61 -11.26
N ASP A 232 9.26 27.52 -10.75
CA ASP A 232 9.39 28.96 -10.97
C ASP A 232 10.80 29.41 -10.49
N GLU A 233 11.69 29.82 -11.40
CA GLU A 233 13.03 30.36 -11.10
C GLU A 233 12.95 31.75 -10.42
N THR A 234 12.24 31.88 -9.30
CA THR A 234 12.07 33.15 -8.58
C THR A 234 12.67 33.11 -7.18
N LEU A 235 13.92 32.67 -7.06
CA LEU A 235 14.76 32.91 -5.87
C LEU A 235 16.18 33.37 -6.22
N GLU A 236 16.38 34.11 -7.31
CA GLU A 236 17.56 34.97 -7.48
C GLU A 236 17.13 36.43 -7.71
N GLY A 237 16.91 37.18 -6.64
CA GLY A 237 16.51 38.58 -6.78
C GLY A 237 16.23 39.37 -5.51
N ALA A 238 16.87 39.06 -4.39
CA ALA A 238 16.88 39.96 -3.23
C ALA A 238 18.19 39.80 -2.43
N VAL A 239 19.22 40.53 -2.88
CA VAL A 239 20.34 40.96 -2.02
C VAL A 239 20.06 42.39 -1.59
#